data_AF-A0AAQ4FDD1-F1
#
_entry.id   AF-A0AAQ4FDD1-F1
#
_cell.length_a   1.000
_cell.length_b   1.000
_cell.length_c   1.000
_cell.angle_alpha   90.00
_cell.angle_beta   90.00
_cell.angle_gamma   90.00
#
_symmetry.space_group_name_H-M   'P 1'
#
loop_
_entity.id
_entity.type
_entity.pdbx_description
1 polymer ?
#
loop_
_entity_poly.entity_id
_entity_poly.type
_entity_poly.pdbx_seq_one_letter_code
_entity_poly.pdbx_strand_id
1 'polypeptide(L)'
;MPASSWSDELVEWDDELTRETDHIQLGLVEPWLDSRQLPNDVAVPHPSRLRMGPDTFIAQRHALAAHRYAFATFAGCDAFRSSPDFAEAVAQVLNGTPAIYIYHNRNTLSDLLDIFPRTQRFVLKHDLSDIEGYVHTTSEEPHPLQQIEGNFLDHEDSRLTVYGDAVADLLAVCPNMRYLSADILPALDAAQENEELRAVIGNQLELVLGGYVYGEDGTVESFVPATADHIRCAAQVCPDAGLLYLAVDSSDSVLELTEFNGPSKLSVAYESETTAFCPFASVVPALKKFELSALTLKNFKDVDLHKVAKTGEKTLRILSLDHCHVLDEEVKSSAFRNLVALRVTWATPMTLQCLLCECPDLEYLKLGSSEVSRLFLSRLFPKTSLTSLRNLELRLEHPLEHHGLGEDDLNTLLESLPSLRYVATNSAEIRLFLKNSAPHVRIGTLCCPLCAAEICRRTGRCSVSSIV
;
A
#
# COMPACT_ATOMS: atom_id res chain seq x y z
N MET A 1 -17.00 -11.50 5.99
CA MET A 1 -17.27 -11.51 4.54
C MET A 1 -16.62 -10.28 3.92
N PRO A 2 -16.00 -10.40 2.74
CA PRO A 2 -14.91 -11.33 2.42
C PRO A 2 -13.64 -10.53 2.09
N ALA A 3 -12.52 -11.24 1.88
CA ALA A 3 -11.42 -10.79 1.06
C ALA A 3 -12.00 -10.11 -0.18
N SER A 4 -11.98 -8.79 -0.16
CA SER A 4 -12.68 -8.05 -1.18
C SER A 4 -11.84 -8.14 -2.44
N SER A 5 -12.53 -8.52 -3.51
CA SER A 5 -12.16 -8.64 -4.91
C SER A 5 -11.60 -7.34 -5.51
N TRP A 6 -10.63 -6.73 -4.82
CA TRP A 6 -10.05 -5.42 -5.10
C TRP A 6 -8.79 -5.54 -5.94
N SER A 7 -8.31 -6.74 -6.26
CA SER A 7 -7.00 -6.93 -6.90
C SER A 7 -6.96 -6.64 -8.39
N ASP A 8 -8.08 -6.72 -9.10
CA ASP A 8 -8.03 -6.64 -10.56
C ASP A 8 -8.58 -5.29 -11.07
N GLU A 9 -9.77 -4.84 -10.64
CA GLU A 9 -10.33 -3.54 -11.09
C GLU A 9 -9.77 -2.29 -10.36
N LEU A 10 -9.15 -2.40 -9.18
CA LEU A 10 -8.54 -1.24 -8.51
C LEU A 10 -7.05 -1.10 -8.79
N VAL A 11 -6.31 -2.21 -8.88
CA VAL A 11 -4.90 -2.21 -9.34
C VAL A 11 -4.81 -1.66 -10.76
N GLU A 12 -5.78 -2.00 -11.60
CA GLU A 12 -5.87 -1.50 -12.97
C GLU A 12 -6.14 0.01 -13.07
N TRP A 13 -6.69 0.67 -12.06
CA TRP A 13 -7.04 2.10 -12.15
C TRP A 13 -6.11 2.97 -11.29
N ASP A 14 -5.54 2.41 -10.23
CA ASP A 14 -4.51 3.05 -9.41
C ASP A 14 -3.35 3.56 -10.29
N ASP A 15 -2.91 2.78 -11.27
CA ASP A 15 -1.79 3.15 -12.15
C ASP A 15 -2.09 4.25 -13.18
N GLU A 16 -3.35 4.36 -13.64
CA GLU A 16 -3.75 5.46 -14.53
C GLU A 16 -3.81 6.76 -13.72
N LEU A 17 -4.49 6.73 -12.58
CA LEU A 17 -4.72 7.89 -11.72
C LEU A 17 -3.43 8.42 -11.07
N THR A 18 -2.45 7.56 -10.82
CA THR A 18 -1.13 8.00 -10.33
C THR A 18 -0.33 8.82 -11.35
N ARG A 19 -0.74 8.85 -12.62
CA ARG A 19 -0.12 9.68 -13.68
C ARG A 19 -0.92 10.93 -14.04
N GLU A 20 -2.14 11.04 -13.54
CA GLU A 20 -3.03 12.16 -13.84
C GLU A 20 -2.72 13.38 -12.96
N THR A 21 -2.84 14.56 -13.55
CA THR A 21 -2.80 15.85 -12.86
C THR A 21 -4.13 16.56 -13.05
N ASP A 22 -4.60 17.26 -12.02
CA ASP A 22 -5.83 18.05 -12.08
C ASP A 22 -7.04 17.24 -12.54
N HIS A 23 -7.20 16.06 -11.94
CA HIS A 23 -8.23 15.12 -12.34
C HIS A 23 -9.24 14.83 -11.23
N ILE A 24 -10.53 14.95 -11.55
CA ILE A 24 -11.64 14.64 -10.65
C ILE A 24 -12.55 13.60 -11.29
N GLN A 25 -12.82 12.52 -10.55
CA GLN A 25 -13.79 11.51 -10.91
C GLN A 25 -14.86 11.37 -9.84
N LEU A 26 -16.13 11.36 -10.25
CA LEU A 26 -17.27 11.21 -9.36
C LEU A 26 -18.00 9.91 -9.65
N GLY A 27 -18.16 9.06 -8.63
CA GLY A 27 -18.98 7.86 -8.70
C GLY A 27 -20.41 8.16 -8.31
N LEU A 28 -21.35 8.07 -9.25
CA LEU A 28 -22.76 8.36 -9.01
C LEU A 28 -23.46 7.18 -8.32
N VAL A 29 -24.34 7.48 -7.35
CA VAL A 29 -25.24 6.46 -6.78
C VAL A 29 -26.27 6.00 -7.82
N GLU A 30 -26.77 6.95 -8.61
CA GLU A 30 -27.72 6.70 -9.69
C GLU A 30 -27.05 7.01 -11.04
N PRO A 31 -27.16 6.13 -12.05
CA PRO A 31 -26.57 6.37 -13.36
C PRO A 31 -27.01 7.71 -13.96
N TRP A 32 -26.11 8.36 -14.68
CA TRP A 32 -26.44 9.51 -15.49
C TRP A 32 -27.40 9.08 -16.61
N LEU A 33 -28.58 9.70 -16.66
CA LEU A 33 -29.58 9.41 -17.67
C LEU A 33 -29.32 10.26 -18.91
N ASP A 34 -29.30 9.64 -20.10
CA ASP A 34 -29.07 10.29 -21.40
C ASP A 34 -30.03 11.46 -21.69
N SER A 35 -31.17 11.52 -21.01
CA SER A 35 -32.14 12.62 -21.11
C SER A 35 -31.68 13.91 -20.44
N ARG A 36 -30.62 13.88 -19.61
CA ARG A 36 -30.04 15.05 -18.95
C ARG A 36 -28.85 15.52 -19.77
N GLN A 37 -28.89 16.78 -20.24
CA GLN A 37 -27.73 17.39 -20.90
C GLN A 37 -26.53 17.31 -19.96
N LEU A 38 -25.47 16.66 -20.44
CA LEU A 38 -24.18 16.67 -19.78
C LEU A 38 -23.65 18.10 -19.78
N PRO A 39 -23.12 18.58 -18.64
CA PRO A 39 -22.37 19.81 -18.63
C PRO A 39 -21.21 19.73 -19.64
N ASN A 40 -20.87 20.87 -20.25
CA ASN A 40 -19.71 20.94 -21.14
C ASN A 40 -18.45 20.47 -20.41
N ASP A 41 -17.56 19.81 -21.15
CA ASP A 41 -16.24 19.36 -20.67
C ASP A 41 -16.28 18.31 -19.54
N VAL A 42 -17.45 17.69 -19.32
CA VAL A 42 -17.60 16.48 -18.49
C VAL A 42 -17.63 15.25 -19.37
N ALA A 43 -16.68 14.34 -19.14
CA ALA A 43 -16.66 13.03 -19.78
C ALA A 43 -17.42 11.99 -18.94
N VAL A 44 -18.08 11.04 -19.62
CA VAL A 44 -18.81 9.93 -18.99
C VAL A 44 -18.16 8.62 -19.43
N PRO A 45 -17.05 8.21 -18.78
CA PRO A 45 -16.38 6.95 -19.12
C PRO A 45 -17.25 5.72 -18.83
N HIS A 46 -18.23 5.86 -17.93
CA HIS A 46 -19.21 4.84 -17.58
C HIS A 46 -20.51 5.51 -17.13
N PRO A 47 -21.71 4.92 -17.35
CA PRO A 47 -22.98 5.55 -16.96
C PRO A 47 -23.07 6.02 -15.49
N SER A 48 -22.31 5.41 -14.59
CA SER A 48 -22.26 5.79 -13.17
C SER A 48 -21.00 6.58 -12.79
N ARG A 49 -20.26 7.14 -13.75
CA ARG A 49 -19.01 7.87 -13.49
C ARG A 49 -18.93 9.14 -14.32
N LEU A 50 -18.58 10.24 -13.66
CA LEU A 50 -18.27 11.51 -14.31
C LEU A 50 -16.78 11.80 -14.16
N ARG A 51 -16.16 12.32 -15.21
CA ARG A 51 -14.73 12.63 -15.28
C ARG A 51 -14.56 14.08 -15.73
N MET A 52 -13.86 14.92 -14.97
CA MET A 52 -13.64 16.34 -15.30
C MET A 52 -12.39 16.92 -14.62
N GLY A 53 -12.02 18.15 -14.95
CA GLY A 53 -10.98 18.92 -14.24
C GLY A 53 -11.55 19.88 -13.18
N PRO A 54 -10.69 20.46 -12.31
CA PRO A 54 -11.09 21.40 -11.25
C PRO A 54 -11.91 22.58 -11.75
N ASP A 55 -11.49 23.25 -12.82
CA ASP A 55 -12.19 24.42 -13.35
C ASP A 55 -13.63 24.09 -13.79
N THR A 56 -13.79 22.95 -14.45
CA THR A 56 -15.11 22.44 -14.86
C THR A 56 -15.96 22.08 -13.64
N PHE A 57 -15.37 21.44 -12.64
CA PHE A 57 -16.07 21.09 -11.40
C PHE A 57 -16.58 22.34 -10.66
N ILE A 58 -15.75 23.39 -10.54
CA ILE A 58 -16.12 24.67 -9.94
C ILE A 58 -17.25 25.34 -10.73
N ALA A 59 -17.12 25.39 -12.06
CA ALA A 59 -18.13 25.99 -12.94
C ALA A 59 -19.48 25.27 -12.89
N GLN A 60 -19.46 23.95 -12.70
CA GLN A 60 -20.65 23.10 -12.72
C GLN A 60 -21.18 22.73 -11.32
N ARG A 61 -20.63 23.28 -10.24
CA ARG A 61 -20.95 22.90 -8.86
C ARG A 61 -22.45 22.88 -8.52
N HIS A 62 -23.24 23.82 -9.06
CA HIS A 62 -24.68 23.85 -8.82
C HIS A 62 -25.42 22.68 -9.47
N ALA A 63 -25.03 22.28 -10.69
CA ALA A 63 -25.59 21.13 -11.37
C ALA A 63 -25.15 19.83 -10.68
N LEU A 64 -23.87 19.75 -10.31
CA LEU A 64 -23.29 18.58 -9.65
C LEU A 64 -23.87 18.36 -8.24
N ALA A 65 -24.15 19.43 -7.49
CA ALA A 65 -24.74 19.33 -6.15
C ALA A 65 -26.17 18.75 -6.15
N ALA A 66 -26.84 18.66 -7.29
CA ALA A 66 -28.16 18.02 -7.41
C ALA A 66 -28.10 16.48 -7.39
N HIS A 67 -26.89 15.90 -7.39
CA HIS A 67 -26.66 14.46 -7.45
C HIS A 67 -26.08 13.93 -6.15
N ARG A 68 -26.22 12.61 -5.94
CA ARG A 68 -25.60 11.88 -4.84
C ARG A 68 -24.46 11.02 -5.36
N TYR A 69 -23.37 11.01 -4.61
CA TYR A 69 -22.15 10.32 -4.98
C TYR A 69 -21.85 9.18 -4.00
N ALA A 70 -21.49 8.03 -4.55
CA ALA A 70 -20.98 6.89 -3.80
C ALA A 70 -19.52 7.11 -3.40
N PHE A 71 -18.75 7.79 -4.25
CA PHE A 71 -17.38 8.19 -3.97
C PHE A 71 -16.94 9.37 -4.84
N ALA A 72 -15.85 10.02 -4.45
CA ALA A 72 -15.12 10.96 -5.29
C ALA A 72 -13.62 10.63 -5.27
N THR A 73 -12.96 10.85 -6.41
CA THR A 73 -11.53 10.67 -6.57
C THR A 73 -10.90 11.96 -7.08
N PHE A 74 -9.82 12.38 -6.42
CA PHE A 74 -8.99 13.51 -6.79
C PHE A 74 -7.60 12.99 -7.10
N ALA A 75 -7.03 13.35 -8.24
CA ALA A 75 -5.66 12.99 -8.60
C ALA A 75 -4.87 14.22 -9.03
N GLY A 76 -3.83 14.55 -8.26
CA GLY A 76 -2.91 15.64 -8.55
C GLY A 76 -3.50 17.05 -8.41
N CYS A 77 -4.71 17.19 -7.86
CA CYS A 77 -5.35 18.49 -7.64
C CYS A 77 -4.56 19.35 -6.64
N ASP A 78 -4.78 20.67 -6.71
CA ASP A 78 -4.28 21.62 -5.72
C ASP A 78 -4.87 21.35 -4.32
N ALA A 79 -4.12 21.74 -3.29
CA ALA A 79 -4.61 21.68 -1.92
C ALA A 79 -5.80 22.64 -1.75
N PHE A 80 -6.80 22.23 -0.99
CA PHE A 80 -8.02 23.00 -0.77
C PHE A 80 -7.74 24.35 -0.12
N ARG A 81 -6.76 24.44 0.79
CA ARG A 81 -6.30 25.72 1.37
C ARG A 81 -5.74 26.69 0.32
N SER A 82 -5.11 26.17 -0.74
CA SER A 82 -4.55 26.98 -1.82
C SER A 82 -5.58 27.44 -2.86
N SER A 83 -6.78 26.84 -2.89
CA SER A 83 -7.84 27.18 -3.84
C SER A 83 -9.21 27.23 -3.16
N PRO A 84 -9.59 28.39 -2.58
CA PRO A 84 -10.85 28.55 -1.85
C PRO A 84 -12.10 28.26 -2.69
N ASP A 85 -12.13 28.70 -3.96
CA ASP A 85 -13.25 28.44 -4.87
C ASP A 85 -13.43 26.94 -5.13
N PHE A 86 -12.31 26.20 -5.21
CA PHE A 86 -12.33 24.75 -5.36
C PHE A 86 -12.82 24.07 -4.09
N ALA A 87 -12.32 24.48 -2.92
CA ALA A 87 -12.76 23.96 -1.63
C ALA A 87 -14.25 24.18 -1.39
N GLU A 88 -14.79 25.37 -1.73
CA GLU A 88 -16.21 25.68 -1.64
C GLU A 88 -17.04 24.78 -2.56
N ALA A 89 -16.61 24.61 -3.82
CA ALA A 89 -17.29 23.73 -4.76
C ALA A 89 -17.30 22.28 -4.26
N VAL A 90 -16.19 21.79 -3.71
CA VAL A 90 -16.04 20.44 -3.16
C VAL A 90 -16.97 20.24 -1.98
N ALA A 91 -16.95 21.16 -1.01
CA ALA A 91 -17.84 21.12 0.15
C ALA A 91 -19.32 21.16 -0.28
N GLN A 92 -19.67 21.95 -1.29
CA GLN A 92 -21.04 22.04 -1.78
C GLN A 92 -21.52 20.75 -2.48
N VAL A 93 -20.68 20.19 -3.37
CA VAL A 93 -21.06 19.06 -4.23
C VAL A 93 -20.97 17.73 -3.50
N LEU A 94 -19.97 17.56 -2.63
CA LEU A 94 -19.63 16.29 -2.01
C LEU A 94 -20.08 16.18 -0.56
N ASN A 95 -20.91 17.11 -0.08
CA ASN A 95 -21.51 17.06 1.25
C ASN A 95 -22.30 15.75 1.44
N GLY A 96 -21.74 14.81 2.21
CA GLY A 96 -22.34 13.49 2.44
C GLY A 96 -21.88 12.38 1.50
N THR A 97 -20.80 12.58 0.74
CA THR A 97 -20.13 11.51 0.01
C THR A 97 -19.41 10.61 1.02
N PRO A 98 -19.64 9.28 1.04
CA PRO A 98 -19.13 8.43 2.11
C PRO A 98 -17.65 8.03 1.93
N ALA A 99 -17.11 8.07 0.71
CA ALA A 99 -15.75 7.65 0.40
C ALA A 99 -15.03 8.66 -0.48
N ILE A 100 -13.84 9.09 -0.04
CA ILE A 100 -13.00 10.05 -0.75
C ILE A 100 -11.63 9.42 -1.00
N TYR A 101 -11.20 9.45 -2.26
CA TYR A 101 -9.92 8.95 -2.72
C TYR A 101 -9.08 10.15 -3.18
N ILE A 102 -7.87 10.30 -2.66
CA ILE A 102 -6.97 11.38 -3.05
C ILE A 102 -5.63 10.76 -3.40
N TYR A 103 -5.21 10.95 -4.65
CA TYR A 103 -3.89 10.60 -5.16
C TYR A 103 -3.04 11.86 -5.21
N HIS A 104 -1.81 11.76 -4.72
CA HIS A 104 -0.89 12.89 -4.57
C HIS A 104 -1.46 13.92 -3.59
N ASN A 105 -1.95 13.44 -2.43
CA ASN A 105 -2.61 14.29 -1.46
C ASN A 105 -1.67 15.40 -0.96
N ARG A 106 -2.12 16.65 -1.04
CA ARG A 106 -1.39 17.83 -0.51
C ARG A 106 -2.12 18.48 0.66
N ASN A 107 -3.23 17.90 1.11
CA ASN A 107 -4.08 18.45 2.17
C ASN A 107 -3.72 17.83 3.51
N THR A 108 -3.75 18.62 4.57
CA THR A 108 -3.62 18.09 5.93
C THR A 108 -4.86 17.27 6.30
N LEU A 109 -4.74 16.34 7.25
CA LEU A 109 -5.89 15.58 7.76
C LEU A 109 -6.98 16.49 8.31
N SER A 110 -6.62 17.55 9.04
CA SER A 110 -7.55 18.55 9.56
C SER A 110 -8.39 19.20 8.44
N ASP A 111 -7.75 19.59 7.33
CA ASP A 111 -8.46 20.17 6.18
C ASP A 111 -9.44 19.17 5.56
N LEU A 112 -9.05 17.90 5.47
CA LEU A 112 -9.90 16.85 4.93
C LEU A 112 -11.13 16.61 5.83
N LEU A 113 -10.94 16.57 7.15
CA LEU A 113 -12.05 16.39 8.10
C LEU A 113 -13.03 17.58 8.07
N ASP A 114 -12.52 18.80 7.98
CA ASP A 114 -13.36 20.00 7.91
C ASP A 114 -14.14 20.09 6.59
N ILE A 115 -13.52 19.76 5.46
CA ILE A 115 -14.16 19.82 4.14
C ILE A 115 -15.15 18.69 3.94
N PHE A 116 -14.88 17.52 4.52
CA PHE A 116 -15.70 16.32 4.35
C PHE A 116 -16.26 15.77 5.67
N PRO A 117 -17.09 16.54 6.40
CA PRO A 117 -17.52 16.22 7.77
C PRO A 117 -18.40 14.96 7.90
N ARG A 118 -18.77 14.35 6.77
CA ARG A 118 -19.65 13.17 6.70
C ARG A 118 -18.98 11.96 6.06
N THR A 119 -17.70 12.07 5.69
CA THR A 119 -16.96 10.98 5.07
C THR A 119 -16.68 9.87 6.07
N GLN A 120 -16.85 8.64 5.62
CA GLN A 120 -16.60 7.43 6.42
C GLN A 120 -15.26 6.78 6.05
N ARG A 121 -14.74 7.07 4.86
CA ARG A 121 -13.48 6.50 4.36
C ARG A 121 -12.66 7.52 3.59
N PHE A 122 -11.40 7.64 3.98
CA PHE A 122 -10.35 8.28 3.19
C PHE A 122 -9.36 7.23 2.65
N VAL A 123 -8.99 7.39 1.39
CA VAL A 123 -7.88 6.66 0.77
C VAL A 123 -6.90 7.68 0.21
N LEU A 124 -5.80 7.89 0.91
CA LEU A 124 -4.77 8.90 0.64
C LEU A 124 -3.54 8.23 0.02
N LYS A 125 -3.58 8.04 -1.30
CA LYS A 125 -2.47 7.44 -2.04
C LYS A 125 -1.42 8.50 -2.33
N HIS A 126 -0.16 8.16 -2.08
CA HIS A 126 0.97 9.06 -2.25
C HIS A 126 0.73 10.36 -1.48
N ASP A 127 0.57 10.22 -0.17
CA ASP A 127 0.38 11.38 0.67
C ASP A 127 1.66 12.23 0.66
N LEU A 128 1.52 13.47 0.20
CA LEU A 128 2.55 14.50 0.11
C LEU A 128 2.24 15.66 1.06
N SER A 129 1.27 15.50 1.96
CA SER A 129 0.94 16.54 2.94
C SER A 129 2.10 16.74 3.91
N ASP A 130 2.37 18.00 4.24
CA ASP A 130 3.23 18.34 5.38
C ASP A 130 2.39 18.09 6.63
N ILE A 131 2.76 17.09 7.43
CA ILE A 131 1.92 16.68 8.57
C ILE A 131 2.19 17.62 9.75
N GLU A 132 1.29 18.56 9.99
CA GLU A 132 1.28 19.33 11.23
C GLU A 132 0.82 18.43 12.40
N GLY A 133 1.44 18.61 13.57
CA GLY A 133 1.33 17.69 14.71
C GLY A 133 -0.02 17.66 15.45
N TYR A 134 -1.02 18.43 15.02
CA TYR A 134 -2.32 18.48 15.70
C TYR A 134 -3.47 18.29 14.72
N VAL A 135 -4.38 17.38 15.06
CA VAL A 135 -5.63 17.18 14.32
C VAL A 135 -6.74 17.95 15.04
N HIS A 136 -7.25 18.96 14.37
CA HIS A 136 -8.34 19.78 14.89
C HIS A 136 -9.45 19.87 13.84
N THR A 137 -10.69 19.78 14.32
CA THR A 137 -11.87 20.02 13.52
C THR A 137 -12.60 21.25 14.05
N THR A 138 -13.19 22.00 13.13
CA THR A 138 -14.12 23.09 13.46
C THR A 138 -15.45 22.59 14.04
N SER A 139 -15.77 21.31 13.84
CA SER A 139 -16.96 20.64 14.38
C SER A 139 -16.78 20.26 15.86
N GLU A 140 -17.79 20.52 16.68
CA GLU A 140 -17.91 20.00 18.05
C GLU A 140 -18.46 18.56 18.09
N GLU A 141 -19.08 18.09 16.99
CA GLU A 141 -19.61 16.72 16.89
C GLU A 141 -18.51 15.72 16.46
N PRO A 142 -18.51 14.49 17.00
CA PRO A 142 -17.56 13.45 16.59
C PRO A 142 -17.68 13.11 15.11
N HIS A 143 -16.55 12.99 14.43
CA HIS A 143 -16.51 12.73 13.01
C HIS A 143 -16.87 11.25 12.71
N PRO A 144 -17.70 10.95 11.69
CA PRO A 144 -18.14 9.58 11.38
C PRO A 144 -17.08 8.72 10.67
N LEU A 145 -15.81 9.13 10.67
CA LEU A 145 -14.75 8.46 9.93
C LEU A 145 -14.46 7.10 10.56
N GLN A 146 -14.36 6.08 9.71
CA GLN A 146 -14.12 4.70 10.12
C GLN A 146 -12.81 4.14 9.56
N GLN A 147 -12.29 4.74 8.50
CA GLN A 147 -11.17 4.18 7.76
C GLN A 147 -10.32 5.28 7.13
N ILE A 148 -9.03 5.26 7.41
CA ILE A 148 -7.99 5.99 6.68
C ILE A 148 -6.95 4.99 6.21
N GLU A 149 -6.86 4.85 4.89
CA GLU A 149 -5.84 4.06 4.22
C GLU A 149 -4.94 5.00 3.44
N GLY A 150 -3.66 4.66 3.31
CA GLY A 150 -2.78 5.44 2.48
C GLY A 150 -1.33 5.03 2.60
N ASN A 151 -0.50 5.69 1.81
CA ASN A 151 0.93 5.47 1.79
C ASN A 151 1.68 6.78 1.53
N PHE A 152 2.78 6.96 2.26
CA PHE A 152 3.75 8.01 1.97
C PHE A 152 4.66 7.60 0.82
N LEU A 153 4.48 8.22 -0.35
CA LEU A 153 5.26 7.93 -1.57
C LEU A 153 5.12 6.48 -2.07
N ASP A 154 5.65 6.15 -3.25
CA ASP A 154 5.63 4.78 -3.82
C ASP A 154 6.46 3.75 -3.03
N HIS A 155 6.86 4.07 -1.81
CA HIS A 155 7.48 3.09 -0.93
C HIS A 155 6.41 2.08 -0.52
N GLU A 156 6.66 0.83 -0.88
CA GLU A 156 5.70 -0.26 -0.85
C GLU A 156 5.25 -0.64 0.57
N ASP A 157 6.03 -0.23 1.57
CA ASP A 157 5.77 -0.38 3.00
C ASP A 157 5.32 0.91 3.69
N SER A 158 5.28 2.03 2.95
CA SER A 158 4.97 3.31 3.55
C SER A 158 3.53 3.36 4.00
N ARG A 159 3.36 3.55 5.30
CA ARG A 159 2.10 3.95 5.91
C ARG A 159 1.89 5.44 5.71
N LEU A 160 0.76 5.95 6.19
CA LEU A 160 0.64 7.38 6.39
C LEU A 160 1.64 7.79 7.46
N THR A 161 2.44 8.79 7.14
CA THR A 161 3.28 9.46 8.12
C THR A 161 2.33 10.32 8.95
N VAL A 162 1.89 9.86 10.11
CA VAL A 162 1.11 10.70 11.04
C VAL A 162 1.92 10.80 12.32
N TYR A 163 2.31 12.02 12.71
CA TYR A 163 3.10 12.22 13.93
C TYR A 163 2.29 11.85 15.17
N GLY A 164 2.98 11.48 16.25
CA GLY A 164 2.38 10.75 17.36
C GLY A 164 1.15 11.40 18.00
N ASP A 165 1.24 12.67 18.37
CA ASP A 165 0.12 13.38 19.01
C ASP A 165 -1.09 13.49 18.07
N ALA A 166 -0.85 13.66 16.77
CA ALA A 166 -1.90 13.71 15.75
C ALA A 166 -2.69 12.39 15.63
N VAL A 167 -2.09 11.24 15.93
CA VAL A 167 -2.82 9.95 15.94
C VAL A 167 -3.80 9.89 17.12
N ALA A 168 -3.37 10.30 18.31
CA ALA A 168 -4.23 10.33 19.49
C ALA A 168 -5.40 11.32 19.29
N ASP A 169 -5.11 12.52 18.78
CA ASP A 169 -6.10 13.55 18.47
C ASP A 169 -7.11 13.04 17.41
N LEU A 170 -6.62 12.40 16.35
CA LEU A 170 -7.47 11.84 15.31
C LEU A 170 -8.45 10.79 15.87
N LEU A 171 -7.97 9.88 16.73
CA LEU A 171 -8.81 8.86 17.34
C LEU A 171 -9.82 9.45 18.33
N ALA A 172 -9.47 10.54 19.01
CA ALA A 172 -10.41 11.28 19.85
C ALA A 172 -11.53 11.95 19.03
N VAL A 173 -11.18 12.57 17.89
CA VAL A 173 -12.14 13.18 16.96
C VAL A 173 -13.00 12.13 16.23
N CYS A 174 -12.43 10.95 15.94
CA CYS A 174 -13.05 9.89 15.15
C CYS A 174 -13.25 8.61 15.98
N PRO A 175 -14.20 8.57 16.93
CA PRO A 175 -14.35 7.43 17.86
C PRO A 175 -14.82 6.12 17.19
N ASN A 176 -15.26 6.18 15.94
CA ASN A 176 -15.67 5.02 15.14
C ASN A 176 -14.56 4.49 14.23
N MET A 177 -13.34 5.01 14.34
CA MET A 177 -12.20 4.54 13.56
C MET A 177 -11.97 3.04 13.78
N ARG A 178 -11.77 2.28 12.70
CA ARG A 178 -11.48 0.83 12.73
C ARG A 178 -10.24 0.46 11.94
N TYR A 179 -9.85 1.30 10.99
CA TYR A 179 -8.72 1.08 10.11
C TYR A 179 -7.92 2.37 10.03
N LEU A 180 -6.73 2.37 10.63
CA LEU A 180 -5.80 3.47 10.55
C LEU A 180 -4.43 2.94 10.13
N SER A 181 -4.01 3.27 8.92
CA SER A 181 -2.70 2.93 8.40
C SER A 181 -1.63 3.92 8.90
N ALA A 182 -1.44 4.02 10.23
CA ALA A 182 -0.44 4.87 10.89
C ALA A 182 -0.02 4.29 12.26
N ASP A 183 1.16 4.67 12.76
CA ASP A 183 1.68 4.15 14.03
C ASP A 183 0.85 4.57 15.25
N ILE A 184 0.32 3.59 15.96
CA ILE A 184 -0.58 3.80 17.10
C ILE A 184 0.16 3.79 18.44
N LEU A 185 1.47 3.55 18.47
CA LEU A 185 2.26 3.56 19.71
C LEU A 185 2.03 4.84 20.54
N PRO A 186 2.08 6.06 19.98
CA PRO A 186 1.88 7.28 20.78
C PRO A 186 0.47 7.37 21.37
N ALA A 187 -0.54 6.90 20.65
CA ALA A 187 -1.92 6.84 21.15
C ALA A 187 -2.10 5.77 22.23
N LEU A 188 -1.38 4.64 22.14
CA LEU A 188 -1.38 3.62 23.20
C LEU A 188 -0.81 4.15 24.52
N ASP A 189 0.24 4.96 24.45
CA ASP A 189 0.82 5.59 25.64
C ASP A 189 -0.16 6.59 26.27
N ALA A 190 -0.78 7.44 25.46
CA ALA A 190 -1.83 8.35 25.93
C ALA A 190 -3.06 7.62 26.50
N ALA A 191 -3.40 6.45 25.96
CA ALA A 191 -4.54 5.64 26.40
C ALA A 191 -4.34 5.00 27.78
N GLN A 192 -3.13 5.00 28.34
CA GLN A 192 -2.89 4.53 29.71
C GLN A 192 -3.64 5.40 30.74
N GLU A 193 -3.83 6.68 30.43
CA GLU A 193 -4.50 7.66 31.29
C GLU A 193 -5.88 8.09 30.75
N ASN A 194 -6.27 7.61 29.56
CA ASN A 194 -7.51 7.98 28.88
C ASN A 194 -8.34 6.74 28.47
N GLU A 195 -9.39 6.45 29.25
CA GLU A 195 -10.28 5.30 29.00
C GLU A 195 -11.06 5.39 27.69
N GLU A 196 -11.44 6.59 27.25
CA GLU A 196 -12.18 6.79 26.00
C GLU A 196 -11.30 6.45 24.80
N LEU A 197 -10.07 6.98 24.79
CA LEU A 197 -9.07 6.66 23.75
C LEU A 197 -8.76 5.16 23.74
N ARG A 198 -8.61 4.54 24.92
CA ARG A 198 -8.41 3.09 25.05
C ARG A 198 -9.55 2.29 24.40
N ALA A 199 -10.79 2.73 24.58
CA ALA A 199 -11.95 2.07 23.96
C ALA A 199 -11.95 2.20 22.43
N VAL A 200 -11.54 3.35 21.88
CA VAL A 200 -11.40 3.55 20.43
C VAL A 200 -10.30 2.67 19.84
N ILE A 201 -9.15 2.57 20.52
CA ILE A 201 -8.05 1.68 20.11
C ILE A 201 -8.52 0.21 20.15
N GLY A 202 -9.30 -0.18 21.15
CA GLY A 202 -9.86 -1.54 21.25
C GLY A 202 -10.80 -1.94 20.11
N ASN A 203 -11.28 -0.98 19.30
CA ASN A 203 -12.10 -1.23 18.12
C ASN A 203 -11.30 -1.36 16.80
N GLN A 204 -9.97 -1.18 16.84
CA GLN A 204 -9.14 -1.29 15.64
C GLN A 204 -9.12 -2.74 15.12
N LEU A 205 -9.19 -2.88 13.80
CA LEU A 205 -9.03 -4.15 13.09
C LEU A 205 -7.62 -4.28 12.47
N GLU A 206 -6.92 -3.17 12.36
CA GLU A 206 -5.54 -3.04 11.91
C GLU A 206 -4.73 -2.32 12.98
N LEU A 207 -3.61 -2.91 13.37
CA LEU A 207 -2.66 -2.30 14.29
C LEU A 207 -1.29 -2.18 13.64
N VAL A 208 -0.75 -0.97 13.72
CA VAL A 208 0.63 -0.67 13.38
C VAL A 208 1.36 -0.30 14.66
N LEU A 209 2.35 -1.10 15.03
CA LEU A 209 3.19 -0.84 16.18
C LEU A 209 4.62 -0.54 15.70
N GLY A 210 5.00 0.73 15.73
CA GLY A 210 6.31 1.22 15.30
C GLY A 210 6.46 1.32 13.78
N GLY A 211 7.57 1.93 13.35
CA GLY A 211 7.86 2.19 11.93
C GLY A 211 8.91 3.26 11.72
N TYR A 212 9.00 3.73 10.47
CA TYR A 212 9.86 4.87 10.13
C TYR A 212 9.18 6.18 10.49
N VAL A 213 9.96 7.09 11.05
CA VAL A 213 9.60 8.49 11.22
C VAL A 213 10.28 9.26 10.09
N TYR A 214 9.48 9.96 9.30
CA TYR A 214 9.96 10.79 8.21
C TYR A 214 9.99 12.25 8.65
N GLY A 215 11.03 12.97 8.24
CA GLY A 215 11.13 14.41 8.41
C GLY A 215 10.26 15.18 7.41
N GLU A 216 10.22 16.50 7.56
CA GLU A 216 9.47 17.41 6.67
C GLU A 216 9.92 17.31 5.20
N ASP A 217 11.17 16.92 4.96
CA ASP A 217 11.75 16.71 3.63
C ASP A 217 11.47 15.31 3.07
N GLY A 218 10.69 14.49 3.79
CA GLY A 218 10.37 13.11 3.42
C GLY A 218 11.52 12.13 3.59
N THR A 219 12.66 12.54 4.16
CA THR A 219 13.74 11.63 4.49
C THR A 219 13.43 10.87 5.77
N VAL A 220 13.90 9.62 5.86
CA VAL A 220 13.80 8.83 7.08
C VAL A 220 14.70 9.47 8.14
N GLU A 221 14.11 10.02 9.19
CA GLU A 221 14.84 10.60 10.32
C GLU A 221 15.23 9.53 11.33
N SER A 222 14.31 8.60 11.61
CA SER A 222 14.54 7.51 12.57
C SER A 222 13.63 6.32 12.31
N PHE A 223 13.94 5.20 12.95
CA PHE A 223 13.08 4.03 13.04
C PHE A 223 12.74 3.78 14.50
N VAL A 224 11.45 3.70 14.82
CA VAL A 224 10.95 3.51 16.18
C VAL A 224 10.37 2.09 16.29
N PRO A 225 11.04 1.17 17.00
CA PRO A 225 10.52 -0.17 17.23
C PRO A 225 9.46 -0.20 18.34
N ALA A 226 8.58 -1.19 18.27
CA ALA A 226 7.70 -1.56 19.38
C ALA A 226 8.44 -2.47 20.36
N THR A 227 8.51 -2.05 21.62
CA THR A 227 9.07 -2.84 22.70
C THR A 227 8.11 -3.98 23.10
N ALA A 228 8.60 -4.98 23.82
CA ALA A 228 7.78 -6.06 24.39
C ALA A 228 6.60 -5.53 25.23
N ASP A 229 6.81 -4.47 26.02
CA ASP A 229 5.75 -3.88 26.85
C ASP A 229 4.69 -3.15 26.01
N HIS A 230 5.08 -2.47 24.93
CA HIS A 230 4.13 -1.88 23.98
C HIS A 230 3.25 -2.95 23.34
N ILE A 231 3.85 -4.06 22.91
CA ILE A 231 3.14 -5.16 22.25
C ILE A 231 2.15 -5.82 23.22
N ARG A 232 2.57 -6.05 24.48
CA ARG A 232 1.69 -6.60 25.52
C ARG A 232 0.54 -5.67 25.84
N CYS A 233 0.79 -4.36 25.95
CA CYS A 233 -0.24 -3.36 26.15
C CYS A 233 -1.25 -3.36 24.99
N ALA A 234 -0.75 -3.34 23.75
CA ALA A 234 -1.59 -3.39 22.55
C ALA A 234 -2.46 -4.66 22.50
N ALA A 235 -1.88 -5.83 22.84
CA ALA A 235 -2.61 -7.09 22.89
C ALA A 235 -3.70 -7.10 23.97
N GLN A 236 -3.50 -6.41 25.10
CA GLN A 236 -4.53 -6.27 26.14
C GLN A 236 -5.67 -5.34 25.73
N VAL A 237 -5.36 -4.28 24.96
CA VAL A 237 -6.35 -3.28 24.52
C VAL A 237 -7.14 -3.78 23.30
N CYS A 238 -6.45 -4.39 22.34
CA CYS A 238 -6.98 -4.79 21.05
C CYS A 238 -6.52 -6.23 20.69
N PRO A 239 -6.99 -7.26 21.43
CA PRO A 239 -6.52 -8.64 21.26
C PRO A 239 -6.92 -9.28 19.92
N ASP A 240 -8.00 -8.79 19.30
CA ASP A 240 -8.63 -9.37 18.11
C ASP A 240 -8.22 -8.66 16.80
N ALA A 241 -7.08 -7.95 16.80
CA ALA A 241 -6.55 -7.31 15.61
C ALA A 241 -6.38 -8.31 14.45
N GLY A 242 -7.06 -8.06 13.33
CA GLY A 242 -7.07 -8.95 12.17
C GLY A 242 -5.84 -8.79 11.28
N LEU A 243 -5.29 -7.57 11.22
CA LEU A 243 -4.04 -7.21 10.57
C LEU A 243 -3.11 -6.62 11.61
N LEU A 244 -1.89 -7.15 11.68
CA LEU A 244 -0.87 -6.67 12.60
C LEU A 244 0.43 -6.38 11.86
N TYR A 245 0.96 -5.18 12.03
CA TYR A 245 2.31 -4.83 11.64
C TYR A 245 3.12 -4.46 12.86
N LEU A 246 4.32 -5.01 12.96
CA LEU A 246 5.24 -4.71 14.05
C LEU A 246 6.64 -4.43 13.52
N ALA A 247 7.15 -3.28 13.94
CA ALA A 247 8.57 -3.03 14.02
C ALA A 247 9.10 -3.63 15.34
N VAL A 248 10.06 -4.56 15.27
CA VAL A 248 10.62 -5.23 16.45
C VAL A 248 12.10 -4.93 16.60
N ASP A 249 12.58 -4.92 17.84
CA ASP A 249 13.97 -4.67 18.22
C ASP A 249 14.63 -5.84 18.97
N SER A 250 13.84 -6.78 19.49
CA SER A 250 14.31 -7.84 20.37
C SER A 250 13.55 -9.15 20.17
N SER A 251 14.14 -10.25 20.66
CA SER A 251 13.48 -11.55 20.72
C SER A 251 12.21 -11.51 21.56
N ASP A 252 12.21 -10.72 22.63
CA ASP A 252 11.10 -10.64 23.57
C ASP A 252 9.91 -9.97 22.88
N SER A 253 10.14 -8.88 22.13
CA SER A 253 9.12 -8.24 21.29
C SER A 253 8.47 -9.23 20.30
N VAL A 254 9.26 -10.16 19.74
CA VAL A 254 8.73 -11.22 18.86
C VAL A 254 7.94 -12.29 19.61
N LEU A 255 8.29 -12.62 20.85
CA LEU A 255 7.56 -13.61 21.64
C LEU A 255 6.19 -13.07 22.09
N GLU A 256 6.12 -11.79 22.46
CA GLU A 256 4.87 -11.12 22.87
C GLU A 256 3.84 -11.04 21.73
N LEU A 257 4.23 -11.29 20.47
CA LEU A 257 3.26 -11.50 19.38
C LEU A 257 2.22 -12.55 19.74
N THR A 258 2.63 -13.58 20.48
CA THR A 258 1.75 -14.67 20.90
C THR A 258 0.71 -14.25 21.93
N GLU A 259 0.65 -12.99 22.38
CA GLU A 259 -0.42 -12.48 23.23
C GLU A 259 -1.69 -12.14 22.44
N PHE A 260 -1.60 -11.86 21.13
CA PHE A 260 -2.78 -11.61 20.28
C PHE A 260 -3.59 -12.89 20.02
N ASN A 261 -4.91 -12.77 19.87
CA ASN A 261 -5.82 -13.93 19.75
C ASN A 261 -5.69 -14.68 18.43
N GLY A 262 -5.18 -14.05 17.37
CA GLY A 262 -4.93 -14.73 16.10
C GLY A 262 -5.08 -13.82 14.90
N PRO A 263 -4.12 -12.90 14.63
CA PRO A 263 -4.13 -12.11 13.41
C PRO A 263 -4.15 -13.03 12.18
N SER A 264 -4.93 -12.64 11.18
CA SER A 264 -5.00 -13.34 9.88
C SER A 264 -3.94 -12.84 8.89
N LYS A 265 -3.38 -11.66 9.14
CA LYS A 265 -2.33 -11.02 8.34
C LYS A 265 -1.28 -10.47 9.29
N LEU A 266 -0.03 -10.83 9.06
CA LEU A 266 1.07 -10.43 9.92
C LEU A 266 2.23 -9.89 9.08
N SER A 267 2.73 -8.72 9.47
CA SER A 267 3.95 -8.13 8.96
C SER A 267 4.90 -7.88 10.11
N VAL A 268 6.10 -8.44 10.05
CA VAL A 268 7.13 -8.23 11.07
C VAL A 268 8.36 -7.67 10.38
N ALA A 269 8.85 -6.54 10.87
CA ALA A 269 10.02 -5.86 10.37
C ALA A 269 11.03 -5.64 11.49
N TYR A 270 12.29 -5.93 11.21
CA TYR A 270 13.41 -5.53 12.04
C TYR A 270 14.22 -4.47 11.29
N GLU A 271 14.63 -3.40 11.95
CA GLU A 271 15.57 -2.42 11.40
C GLU A 271 16.58 -2.05 12.48
N SER A 272 17.84 -1.89 12.07
CA SER A 272 18.91 -1.49 12.98
C SER A 272 19.99 -0.75 12.21
N GLU A 273 20.46 0.35 12.79
CA GLU A 273 21.62 1.09 12.25
C GLU A 273 22.91 0.25 12.26
N THR A 274 22.98 -0.76 13.13
CA THR A 274 24.24 -1.50 13.42
C THR A 274 24.31 -2.87 12.75
N THR A 275 23.17 -3.46 12.43
CA THR A 275 23.07 -4.83 11.91
C THR A 275 22.11 -4.90 10.75
N ALA A 276 22.58 -5.44 9.62
CA ALA A 276 21.74 -5.55 8.41
C ALA A 276 20.61 -6.60 8.54
N PHE A 277 20.73 -7.53 9.49
CA PHE A 277 19.72 -8.56 9.73
C PHE A 277 19.41 -8.69 11.21
N CYS A 278 18.19 -9.12 11.50
CA CYS A 278 17.70 -9.51 12.81
C CYS A 278 18.67 -10.50 13.50
N PRO A 279 19.26 -10.16 14.66
CA PRO A 279 20.26 -10.99 15.34
C PRO A 279 19.63 -12.10 16.19
N PHE A 280 18.34 -12.01 16.50
CA PHE A 280 17.62 -13.02 17.27
C PHE A 280 16.98 -14.07 16.38
N ALA A 281 16.74 -15.26 16.97
CA ALA A 281 16.25 -16.43 16.27
C ALA A 281 14.94 -16.16 15.50
N SER A 282 14.73 -16.93 14.44
CA SER A 282 13.58 -16.86 13.51
C SER A 282 12.24 -16.60 14.22
N VAL A 283 11.43 -15.69 13.68
CA VAL A 283 10.04 -15.39 14.08
C VAL A 283 9.08 -16.58 14.01
N VAL A 284 9.50 -17.63 13.29
CA VAL A 284 8.70 -18.83 12.98
C VAL A 284 8.05 -19.53 14.18
N PRO A 285 8.68 -19.69 15.36
CA PRO A 285 8.02 -20.28 16.52
C PRO A 285 6.78 -19.50 16.96
N ALA A 286 6.80 -18.17 16.90
CA ALA A 286 5.64 -17.33 17.21
C ALA A 286 4.53 -17.49 16.16
N LEU A 287 4.90 -17.67 14.89
CA LEU A 287 3.94 -17.87 13.80
C LEU A 287 3.05 -19.10 13.99
N LYS A 288 3.52 -20.14 14.68
CA LYS A 288 2.77 -21.41 14.87
C LYS A 288 1.41 -21.24 15.55
N LYS A 289 1.20 -20.14 16.28
CA LYS A 289 -0.07 -19.82 16.92
C LYS A 289 -1.15 -19.42 15.90
N PHE A 290 -0.76 -18.95 14.71
CA PHE A 290 -1.63 -18.20 13.81
C PHE A 290 -1.95 -18.97 12.53
N GLU A 291 -3.21 -18.90 12.10
CA GLU A 291 -3.66 -19.35 10.79
C GLU A 291 -3.55 -18.20 9.78
N LEU A 292 -2.32 -17.89 9.37
CA LEU A 292 -2.04 -16.72 8.54
C LEU A 292 -2.52 -16.91 7.10
N SER A 293 -3.17 -15.88 6.57
CA SER A 293 -3.49 -15.71 5.15
C SER A 293 -2.47 -14.87 4.40
N ALA A 294 -1.77 -13.98 5.11
CA ALA A 294 -0.67 -13.18 4.59
C ALA A 294 0.46 -13.08 5.61
N LEU A 295 1.70 -13.23 5.14
CA LEU A 295 2.91 -13.07 5.94
C LEU A 295 3.91 -12.18 5.21
N THR A 296 4.37 -11.13 5.89
CA THR A 296 5.50 -10.30 5.45
C THR A 296 6.60 -10.35 6.50
N LEU A 297 7.82 -10.67 6.06
CA LEU A 297 9.02 -10.63 6.88
C LEU A 297 10.02 -9.66 6.25
N LYS A 298 10.60 -8.78 7.06
CA LYS A 298 11.62 -7.81 6.63
C LYS A 298 12.89 -7.87 7.46
N ASN A 299 14.05 -7.98 6.80
CA ASN A 299 15.40 -8.05 7.39
C ASN A 299 15.62 -9.25 8.33
N PHE A 300 14.95 -10.39 8.09
CA PHE A 300 15.17 -11.61 8.86
C PHE A 300 16.25 -12.49 8.26
N LYS A 301 17.12 -13.02 9.12
CA LYS A 301 18.12 -14.02 8.73
C LYS A 301 17.60 -15.43 8.93
N ASP A 302 18.07 -16.35 8.10
CA ASP A 302 17.90 -17.80 8.25
C ASP A 302 16.42 -18.21 8.32
N VAL A 303 15.62 -17.65 7.41
CA VAL A 303 14.20 -17.96 7.27
C VAL A 303 14.03 -19.38 6.73
N ASP A 304 13.41 -20.24 7.53
CA ASP A 304 13.07 -21.62 7.18
C ASP A 304 11.71 -21.65 6.46
N LEU A 305 11.75 -21.69 5.12
CA LEU A 305 10.54 -21.74 4.29
C LEU A 305 9.71 -23.00 4.53
N HIS A 306 10.32 -24.13 4.92
CA HIS A 306 9.56 -25.34 5.21
C HIS A 306 8.66 -25.15 6.44
N LYS A 307 9.18 -24.51 7.49
CA LYS A 307 8.38 -24.18 8.67
C LYS A 307 7.33 -23.10 8.39
N VAL A 308 7.64 -22.10 7.56
CA VAL A 308 6.66 -21.09 7.11
C VAL A 308 5.51 -21.78 6.37
N ALA A 309 5.84 -22.58 5.35
CA ALA A 309 4.88 -23.37 4.59
C ALA A 309 4.01 -24.26 5.47
N LYS A 310 4.62 -24.98 6.42
CA LYS A 310 3.89 -25.86 7.35
C LYS A 310 2.92 -25.09 8.24
N THR A 311 3.27 -23.88 8.65
CA THR A 311 2.41 -23.03 9.50
C THR A 311 1.23 -22.49 8.68
N GLY A 312 1.47 -22.15 7.41
CA GLY A 312 0.48 -21.57 6.51
C GLY A 312 -0.21 -22.55 5.55
N GLU A 313 -0.01 -23.86 5.69
CA GLU A 313 -0.26 -24.85 4.62
C GLU A 313 -1.68 -24.77 4.01
N LYS A 314 -2.67 -24.40 4.82
CA LYS A 314 -4.09 -24.34 4.42
C LYS A 314 -4.57 -22.95 4.04
N THR A 315 -3.94 -21.90 4.55
CA THR A 315 -4.50 -20.54 4.55
C THR A 315 -3.61 -19.51 3.90
N LEU A 316 -2.30 -19.73 3.83
CA LEU A 316 -1.34 -18.74 3.35
C LEU A 316 -1.48 -18.54 1.85
N ARG A 317 -1.85 -17.31 1.49
CA ARG A 317 -2.10 -16.85 0.13
C ARG A 317 -1.08 -15.81 -0.34
N ILE A 318 -0.50 -15.07 0.60
CA ILE A 318 0.45 -13.98 0.33
C ILE A 318 1.71 -14.19 1.16
N LEU A 319 2.86 -14.18 0.51
CA LEU A 319 4.17 -14.25 1.16
C LEU A 319 5.06 -13.11 0.64
N SER A 320 5.61 -12.33 1.56
CA SER A 320 6.57 -11.27 1.26
C SER A 320 7.83 -11.47 2.07
N LEU A 321 8.97 -11.59 1.37
CA LEU A 321 10.30 -11.73 1.93
C LEU A 321 11.14 -10.54 1.49
N ASP A 322 11.12 -9.50 2.32
CA ASP A 322 11.87 -8.28 2.06
C ASP A 322 13.22 -8.33 2.77
N HIS A 323 14.30 -8.15 2.01
CA HIS A 323 15.67 -8.22 2.52
C HIS A 323 15.93 -9.41 3.48
N CYS A 324 15.34 -10.58 3.21
CA CYS A 324 15.48 -11.77 4.06
C CYS A 324 16.55 -12.72 3.52
N HIS A 325 17.31 -13.34 4.42
CA HIS A 325 18.17 -14.48 4.09
C HIS A 325 17.38 -15.78 4.32
N VAL A 326 17.15 -16.55 3.26
CA VAL A 326 16.47 -17.86 3.34
C VAL A 326 17.51 -18.95 3.58
N LEU A 327 17.22 -19.91 4.46
CA LEU A 327 18.06 -21.09 4.65
C LEU A 327 18.09 -21.92 3.36
N ASP A 328 19.28 -22.33 2.94
CA ASP A 328 19.50 -23.08 1.71
C ASP A 328 19.04 -24.54 1.87
N GLU A 329 17.72 -24.74 1.82
CA GLU A 329 17.05 -26.02 2.02
C GLU A 329 16.13 -26.36 0.84
N GLU A 330 16.05 -27.64 0.47
CA GLU A 330 15.05 -28.11 -0.47
C GLU A 330 13.65 -27.95 0.12
N VAL A 331 12.89 -26.98 -0.38
CA VAL A 331 11.48 -26.82 -0.05
C VAL A 331 10.72 -28.04 -0.59
N LYS A 332 9.99 -28.74 0.29
CA LYS A 332 9.20 -29.91 -0.12
C LYS A 332 8.18 -29.54 -1.21
N SER A 333 7.95 -30.47 -2.12
CA SER A 333 6.87 -30.38 -3.10
C SER A 333 5.54 -30.05 -2.41
N SER A 334 4.78 -29.09 -2.93
CA SER A 334 3.49 -28.55 -2.47
C SER A 334 3.48 -27.60 -1.26
N ALA A 335 4.64 -27.14 -0.79
CA ALA A 335 4.78 -26.25 0.37
C ALA A 335 3.95 -24.95 0.28
N PHE A 336 3.70 -24.43 -0.93
CA PHE A 336 3.02 -23.15 -1.15
C PHE A 336 1.88 -23.25 -2.18
N ARG A 337 1.19 -24.39 -2.24
CA ARG A 337 0.12 -24.64 -3.24
C ARG A 337 -1.01 -23.60 -3.29
N ASN A 338 -1.28 -22.89 -2.18
CA ASN A 338 -2.35 -21.91 -2.07
C ASN A 338 -1.86 -20.47 -2.30
N LEU A 339 -0.57 -20.29 -2.57
CA LEU A 339 0.04 -18.98 -2.70
C LEU A 339 -0.35 -18.34 -4.04
N VAL A 340 -0.99 -17.17 -3.96
CA VAL A 340 -1.43 -16.39 -5.12
C VAL A 340 -0.56 -15.16 -5.36
N ALA A 341 0.14 -14.68 -4.31
CA ALA A 341 1.03 -13.53 -4.41
C ALA A 341 2.35 -13.79 -3.68
N LEU A 342 3.45 -13.51 -4.38
CA LEU A 342 4.81 -13.65 -3.87
C LEU A 342 5.59 -12.35 -4.11
N ARG A 343 6.24 -11.87 -3.06
CA ARG A 343 7.14 -10.71 -3.12
C ARG A 343 8.50 -11.13 -2.57
N VAL A 344 9.55 -10.89 -3.34
CA VAL A 344 10.92 -11.25 -2.97
C VAL A 344 11.86 -10.12 -3.37
N THR A 345 12.53 -9.52 -2.39
CA THR A 345 13.54 -8.48 -2.67
C THR A 345 14.91 -9.11 -2.93
N TRP A 346 15.24 -10.21 -2.24
CA TRP A 346 16.50 -10.92 -2.43
C TRP A 346 16.29 -12.43 -2.33
N ALA A 347 16.93 -13.18 -3.23
CA ALA A 347 16.97 -14.64 -3.19
C ALA A 347 18.17 -15.17 -3.99
N THR A 348 18.72 -16.31 -3.57
CA THR A 348 19.64 -17.08 -4.40
C THR A 348 18.89 -17.68 -5.60
N PRO A 349 19.58 -18.00 -6.72
CA PRO A 349 18.92 -18.62 -7.87
C PRO A 349 18.16 -19.90 -7.51
N MET A 350 18.75 -20.75 -6.64
CA MET A 350 18.12 -21.98 -6.19
C MET A 350 16.89 -21.70 -5.32
N THR A 351 16.97 -20.75 -4.38
CA THR A 351 15.82 -20.36 -3.55
C THR A 351 14.66 -19.84 -4.38
N LEU A 352 14.94 -18.93 -5.33
CA LEU A 352 13.92 -18.35 -6.20
C LEU A 352 13.26 -19.43 -7.06
N GLN A 353 14.06 -20.34 -7.64
CA GLN A 353 13.55 -21.45 -8.43
C GLN A 353 12.66 -22.36 -7.58
N CYS A 354 13.12 -22.77 -6.39
CA CYS A 354 12.33 -23.60 -5.48
C CYS A 354 11.00 -22.94 -5.12
N LEU A 355 11.00 -21.65 -4.77
CA LEU A 355 9.76 -20.92 -4.47
C LEU A 355 8.79 -20.92 -5.65
N LEU A 356 9.25 -20.58 -6.86
CA LEU A 356 8.39 -20.42 -8.03
C LEU A 356 7.92 -21.76 -8.62
N CYS A 357 8.68 -22.84 -8.47
CA CYS A 357 8.25 -24.19 -8.85
C CYS A 357 7.09 -24.69 -7.97
N GLU A 358 7.05 -24.26 -6.71
CA GLU A 358 6.08 -24.74 -5.72
C GLU A 358 4.81 -23.88 -5.59
N CYS A 359 4.65 -22.89 -6.47
CA CYS A 359 3.51 -21.96 -6.50
C CYS A 359 2.80 -22.01 -7.88
N PRO A 360 2.08 -23.09 -8.22
CA PRO A 360 1.44 -23.23 -9.55
C PRO A 360 0.30 -22.23 -9.79
N ASP A 361 -0.35 -21.79 -8.72
CA ASP A 361 -1.49 -20.85 -8.77
C ASP A 361 -1.05 -19.40 -8.53
N LEU A 362 0.24 -19.09 -8.71
CA LEU A 362 0.76 -17.74 -8.51
C LEU A 362 0.21 -16.78 -9.57
N GLU A 363 -0.51 -15.75 -9.14
CA GLU A 363 -1.12 -14.74 -10.01
C GLU A 363 -0.35 -13.41 -10.00
N TYR A 364 0.37 -13.12 -8.89
CA TYR A 364 1.15 -11.91 -8.70
C TYR A 364 2.57 -12.23 -8.23
N LEU A 365 3.56 -11.68 -8.93
CA LEU A 365 4.98 -11.80 -8.59
C LEU A 365 5.64 -10.42 -8.59
N LYS A 366 6.35 -10.11 -7.50
CA LYS A 366 7.12 -8.88 -7.36
C LYS A 366 8.56 -9.18 -6.99
N LEU A 367 9.48 -8.68 -7.82
CA LEU A 367 10.91 -8.84 -7.65
C LEU A 367 11.53 -7.49 -7.29
N GLY A 368 11.84 -7.32 -6.01
CA GLY A 368 12.18 -6.04 -5.40
C GLY A 368 13.60 -5.54 -5.64
N SER A 369 14.48 -6.32 -6.29
CA SER A 369 15.87 -5.92 -6.61
C SER A 369 16.24 -6.18 -8.06
N SER A 370 17.27 -5.46 -8.53
CA SER A 370 17.89 -5.63 -9.84
C SER A 370 18.42 -7.06 -10.01
N GLU A 371 19.02 -7.65 -8.98
CA GLU A 371 19.60 -8.98 -9.01
C GLU A 371 18.55 -10.07 -9.24
N VAL A 372 17.47 -10.05 -8.45
CA VAL A 372 16.41 -11.06 -8.55
C VAL A 372 15.61 -10.88 -9.83
N SER A 373 15.32 -9.63 -10.24
CA SER A 373 14.68 -9.34 -11.52
C SER A 373 15.52 -9.84 -12.70
N ARG A 374 16.85 -9.62 -12.67
CA ARG A 374 17.77 -10.14 -13.70
C ARG A 374 17.77 -11.66 -13.76
N LEU A 375 17.86 -12.32 -12.60
CA LEU A 375 17.82 -13.78 -12.51
C LEU A 375 16.55 -14.33 -13.14
N PHE A 376 15.40 -13.76 -12.78
CA PHE A 376 14.11 -14.15 -13.33
C PHE A 376 14.03 -13.92 -14.84
N LEU A 377 14.43 -12.74 -15.33
CA LEU A 377 14.36 -12.39 -16.76
C LEU A 377 15.23 -13.27 -17.65
N SER A 378 16.35 -13.79 -17.14
CA SER A 378 17.23 -14.65 -17.92
C SER A 378 16.46 -15.82 -18.54
N ARG A 379 16.69 -16.07 -19.83
CA ARG A 379 16.12 -17.22 -20.57
C ARG A 379 16.47 -18.58 -19.96
N LEU A 380 17.56 -18.65 -19.18
CA LEU A 380 17.99 -19.88 -18.51
C LEU A 380 17.17 -20.18 -17.25
N PHE A 381 16.43 -19.20 -16.75
CA PHE A 381 15.61 -19.37 -15.57
C PHE A 381 14.27 -20.05 -15.93
N PRO A 382 13.96 -21.20 -15.32
CA PRO A 382 12.75 -21.97 -15.64
C PRO A 382 11.50 -21.26 -15.11
N LYS A 383 10.54 -21.02 -16.00
CA LYS A 383 9.28 -20.30 -15.70
C LYS A 383 8.03 -21.15 -15.98
N THR A 384 8.21 -22.42 -16.33
CA THR A 384 7.16 -23.30 -16.86
C THR A 384 6.01 -23.56 -15.89
N SER A 385 6.21 -23.35 -14.58
CA SER A 385 5.17 -23.49 -13.55
C SER A 385 4.25 -22.27 -13.45
N LEU A 386 4.62 -21.11 -14.00
CA LEU A 386 3.96 -19.81 -13.76
C LEU A 386 2.85 -19.50 -14.77
N THR A 387 2.08 -20.52 -15.15
CA THR A 387 1.06 -20.39 -16.21
C THR A 387 -0.11 -19.48 -15.82
N SER A 388 -0.35 -19.29 -14.52
CA SER A 388 -1.41 -18.44 -13.97
C SER A 388 -0.97 -17.00 -13.70
N LEU A 389 0.31 -16.67 -13.91
CA LEU A 389 0.86 -15.36 -13.55
C LEU A 389 0.26 -14.25 -14.43
N ARG A 390 -0.42 -13.29 -13.80
CA ARG A 390 -1.09 -12.16 -14.46
C ARG A 390 -0.36 -10.84 -14.25
N ASN A 391 0.20 -10.66 -13.06
CA ASN A 391 0.81 -9.41 -12.62
C ASN A 391 2.28 -9.64 -12.27
N LEU A 392 3.16 -8.85 -12.88
CA LEU A 392 4.60 -8.95 -12.68
C LEU A 392 5.21 -7.58 -12.39
N GLU A 393 5.96 -7.46 -11.31
CA GLU A 393 6.71 -6.25 -10.98
C GLU A 393 8.21 -6.53 -10.97
N LEU A 394 8.96 -5.73 -11.74
CA LEU A 394 10.38 -5.92 -12.00
C LEU A 394 11.15 -4.63 -11.72
N ARG A 395 12.03 -4.66 -10.71
CA ARG A 395 12.96 -3.57 -10.44
C ARG A 395 14.30 -3.83 -11.13
N LEU A 396 14.70 -2.93 -12.02
CA LEU A 396 16.00 -2.89 -12.69
C LEU A 396 16.52 -1.46 -12.70
N GLU A 397 17.61 -1.21 -11.98
CA GLU A 397 18.21 0.13 -11.86
C GLU A 397 19.11 0.51 -13.05
N HIS A 398 19.46 -0.46 -13.91
CA HIS A 398 20.33 -0.26 -15.06
C HIS A 398 19.70 -0.79 -16.36
N PRO A 399 20.20 -0.33 -17.53
CA PRO A 399 19.86 -0.89 -18.85
C PRO A 399 19.97 -2.42 -18.91
N LEU A 400 19.17 -3.08 -19.76
CA LEU A 400 19.17 -4.54 -19.88
C LEU A 400 20.55 -5.09 -20.24
N GLU A 401 21.26 -4.37 -21.10
CA GLU A 401 22.62 -4.70 -21.56
C GLU A 401 23.59 -4.86 -20.39
N HIS A 402 23.48 -3.98 -19.38
CA HIS A 402 24.33 -4.00 -18.20
C HIS A 402 24.12 -5.28 -17.37
N HIS A 403 22.92 -5.83 -17.43
CA HIS A 403 22.55 -7.08 -16.77
C HIS A 403 22.82 -8.32 -17.64
N GLY A 404 23.38 -8.15 -18.85
CA GLY A 404 23.59 -9.22 -19.81
C GLY A 404 22.28 -9.80 -20.35
N LEU A 405 21.22 -9.00 -20.37
CA LEU A 405 19.90 -9.36 -20.89
C LEU A 405 19.72 -8.71 -22.27
N GLY A 406 18.99 -9.41 -23.15
CA GLY A 406 18.63 -8.90 -24.48
C GLY A 406 17.16 -9.11 -24.82
N GLU A 407 16.81 -8.73 -26.04
CA GLU A 407 15.45 -8.90 -26.57
C GLU A 407 14.99 -10.37 -26.57
N ASP A 408 15.89 -11.31 -26.84
CA ASP A 408 15.62 -12.75 -26.79
C ASP A 408 15.14 -13.22 -25.40
N ASP A 409 15.68 -12.64 -24.32
CA ASP A 409 15.24 -12.96 -22.95
C ASP A 409 13.81 -12.48 -22.71
N LEU A 410 13.45 -11.30 -23.23
CA LEU A 410 12.09 -10.75 -23.12
C LEU A 410 11.09 -11.51 -24.00
N ASN A 411 11.49 -11.94 -25.20
CA ASN A 411 10.66 -12.82 -26.03
C ASN A 411 10.39 -14.15 -25.31
N THR A 412 11.44 -14.77 -24.74
CA THR A 412 11.30 -16.01 -23.96
C THR A 412 10.40 -15.82 -22.73
N LEU A 413 10.46 -14.66 -22.08
CA LEU A 413 9.59 -14.31 -20.96
C LEU A 413 8.11 -14.32 -21.39
N LEU A 414 7.77 -13.66 -22.50
CA LEU A 414 6.38 -13.58 -22.99
C LEU A 414 5.84 -14.95 -23.39
N GLU A 415 6.66 -15.78 -24.04
CA GLU A 415 6.29 -17.16 -24.38
C GLU A 415 6.03 -18.02 -23.14
N SER A 416 6.78 -17.76 -22.06
CA SER A 416 6.67 -18.51 -20.81
C SER A 416 5.49 -18.08 -19.94
N LEU A 417 4.92 -16.89 -20.15
CA LEU A 417 3.90 -16.28 -19.30
C LEU A 417 2.62 -15.94 -20.08
N PRO A 418 1.84 -16.94 -20.54
CA PRO A 418 0.69 -16.73 -21.44
C PRO A 418 -0.47 -15.94 -20.78
N SER A 419 -0.55 -15.95 -19.45
CA SER A 419 -1.59 -15.26 -18.69
C SER A 419 -1.21 -13.84 -18.29
N LEU A 420 -0.02 -13.35 -18.68
CA LEU A 420 0.44 -12.03 -18.28
C LEU A 420 -0.51 -10.94 -18.80
N ARG A 421 -0.91 -10.02 -17.92
CA ARG A 421 -1.82 -8.91 -18.22
C ARG A 421 -1.25 -7.57 -17.80
N TYR A 422 -0.35 -7.55 -16.82
CA TYR A 422 0.21 -6.32 -16.30
C TYR A 422 1.67 -6.50 -15.90
N VAL A 423 2.49 -5.51 -16.27
CA VAL A 423 3.90 -5.42 -15.88
C VAL A 423 4.21 -4.02 -15.34
N ALA A 424 4.68 -3.93 -14.10
CA ALA A 424 5.26 -2.70 -13.57
C ALA A 424 6.79 -2.78 -13.59
N THR A 425 7.45 -1.72 -14.06
CA THR A 425 8.91 -1.66 -14.04
C THR A 425 9.45 -0.24 -14.09
N ASN A 426 10.61 -0.02 -13.48
CA ASN A 426 11.40 1.20 -13.65
C ASN A 426 12.28 1.17 -14.93
N SER A 427 12.42 0.02 -15.64
CA SER A 427 13.19 -0.07 -16.88
C SER A 427 12.42 0.46 -18.10
N ALA A 428 12.92 1.54 -18.71
CA ALA A 428 12.34 2.10 -19.94
C ALA A 428 12.37 1.12 -21.14
N GLU A 429 13.41 0.28 -21.23
CA GLU A 429 13.58 -0.70 -22.31
C GLU A 429 12.51 -1.80 -22.26
N ILE A 430 12.22 -2.35 -21.06
CA ILE A 430 11.14 -3.32 -20.89
C ILE A 430 9.79 -2.70 -21.26
N ARG A 431 9.52 -1.46 -20.81
CA ARG A 431 8.28 -0.75 -21.15
C ARG A 431 8.15 -0.58 -22.67
N LEU A 432 9.21 -0.15 -23.34
CA LEU A 432 9.21 0.06 -24.79
C LEU A 432 9.00 -1.26 -25.54
N PHE A 433 9.68 -2.33 -25.13
CA PHE A 433 9.53 -3.66 -25.72
C PHE A 433 8.09 -4.18 -25.58
N LEU A 434 7.53 -4.19 -24.36
CA LEU A 434 6.18 -4.71 -24.10
C LEU A 434 5.12 -3.94 -24.88
N LYS A 435 5.28 -2.61 -25.03
CA LYS A 435 4.36 -1.78 -25.80
C LYS A 435 4.28 -2.21 -27.27
N ASN A 436 5.39 -2.71 -27.82
CA ASN A 436 5.47 -3.12 -29.22
C ASN A 436 5.15 -4.62 -29.42
N SER A 437 5.60 -5.48 -28.51
CA SER A 437 5.57 -6.93 -28.67
C SER A 437 4.40 -7.62 -27.95
N ALA A 438 3.80 -6.96 -26.95
CA ALA A 438 2.71 -7.51 -26.14
C ALA A 438 1.63 -6.44 -25.85
N PRO A 439 0.88 -5.95 -26.86
CA PRO A 439 -0.09 -4.86 -26.69
C PRO A 439 -1.28 -5.20 -25.77
N HIS A 440 -1.48 -6.49 -25.45
CA HIS A 440 -2.47 -6.94 -24.47
C HIS A 440 -1.99 -6.81 -23.02
N VAL A 441 -0.68 -6.58 -22.80
CA VAL A 441 -0.07 -6.38 -21.49
C VAL A 441 -0.05 -4.89 -21.18
N ARG A 442 -0.65 -4.52 -20.05
CA ARG A 442 -0.64 -3.17 -19.51
C ARG A 442 0.68 -2.87 -18.82
N ILE A 443 1.12 -1.63 -18.90
CA ILE A 443 2.47 -1.24 -18.45
C ILE A 443 2.40 -0.16 -17.36
N GLY A 444 2.80 -0.56 -16.15
CA GLY A 444 2.95 0.26 -14.97
C GLY A 444 4.37 0.79 -14.76
N THR A 445 4.50 1.72 -13.83
CA THR A 445 5.78 2.31 -13.39
C THR A 445 5.91 2.08 -11.90
N LEU A 446 7.07 1.60 -11.44
CA LEU A 446 7.31 1.34 -10.00
C LEU A 446 7.42 2.60 -9.15
N CYS A 447 7.62 3.75 -9.78
CA CYS A 447 7.61 5.05 -9.12
C CYS A 447 6.63 5.95 -9.86
N CYS A 448 5.83 6.70 -9.12
CA CYS A 448 5.02 7.79 -9.59
C CYS A 448 5.92 8.96 -10.00
N PRO A 449 5.91 9.34 -11.28
CA PRO A 449 6.75 10.44 -11.76
C PRO A 449 6.35 11.79 -11.15
N LEU A 450 5.06 11.98 -10.81
CA LEU A 450 4.57 13.21 -10.20
C LEU A 450 5.10 13.38 -8.77
N CYS A 451 5.04 12.32 -7.95
CA CYS A 451 5.61 12.31 -6.61
C CYS A 451 7.12 12.50 -6.67
N ALA A 452 7.82 11.78 -7.55
CA ALA A 452 9.27 11.93 -7.72
C ALA A 452 9.67 13.38 -8.08
N ALA A 453 8.91 14.02 -8.97
CA ALA A 453 9.13 15.41 -9.34
C ALA A 453 8.85 16.39 -8.19
N GLU A 454 7.76 16.18 -7.43
CA GLU A 454 7.42 17.01 -6.27
C GLU A 454 8.48 16.90 -5.17
N ILE A 455 8.95 15.69 -4.85
CA ILE A 455 10.04 15.49 -3.88
C ILE A 455 11.30 16.18 -4.34
N CYS A 456 11.70 16.03 -5.61
CA CYS A 456 12.90 16.71 -6.09
C CYS A 456 12.75 18.24 -5.98
N ARG A 457 11.54 18.77 -6.21
CA ARG A 457 11.26 20.20 -6.03
C ARG A 457 11.39 20.64 -4.56
N ARG A 458 10.87 19.88 -3.60
CA ARG A 458 10.92 20.21 -2.16
C ARG A 458 12.31 20.05 -1.56
N THR A 459 13.00 18.97 -1.91
CA THR A 459 14.24 18.53 -1.25
C THR A 459 15.51 18.95 -2.00
N GLY A 460 15.40 19.34 -3.27
CA GLY A 460 16.54 19.51 -4.18
C GLY A 460 17.26 18.20 -4.53
N ARG A 461 16.76 17.04 -4.09
CA ARG A 461 17.33 15.72 -4.36
C ARG A 461 16.53 15.03 -5.47
N CYS A 462 17.11 14.96 -6.66
CA CYS A 462 16.56 14.16 -7.76
C CYS A 462 17.19 12.76 -7.74
N SER A 463 16.40 11.71 -7.54
CA SER A 463 16.81 10.35 -7.88
C SER A 463 16.73 10.20 -9.40
N VAL A 464 17.90 10.05 -10.04
CA VAL A 464 18.05 10.05 -11.52
C VAL A 464 17.34 8.86 -12.18
N SER A 465 16.99 7.81 -11.43
CA SER A 465 16.23 6.64 -11.90
C SER A 465 14.72 6.88 -12.07
N SER A 466 14.20 8.05 -11.70
CA SER A 466 12.75 8.33 -11.61
C SER A 466 12.20 9.26 -12.70
N ILE A 467 13.05 9.81 -13.56
CA ILE A 467 12.70 10.96 -14.43
C ILE A 467 12.78 10.64 -15.95
N VAL A 468 13.03 9.38 -16.36
CA VAL A 468 13.12 9.00 -17.78
C VAL A 468 12.14 7.91 -18.20
#